data_AF-A0A350EY45-F1
#
_entry.id   AF-A0A350EY45-F1
#
_cell.length_a   1.000
_cell.length_b   1.000
_cell.length_c   1.000
_cell.angle_alpha   90.00
_cell.angle_beta   90.00
_cell.angle_gamma   90.00
#
_symmetry.space_group_name_H-M   'P 1'
#
loop_
_entity.id
_entity.type
_entity.pdbx_description
1 polymer ?
#
loop_
_entity_poly.entity_id
_entity_poly.type
_entity_poly.pdbx_seq_one_letter_code
_entity_poly.pdbx_strand_id
1 'polypeptide(L)'
;MKYGLSMSFATAGVLLLVAGCRTPLPVSEQVTRSQWETFDSARKAFEQVVPGKTTCDDLRGMGFDPETTPNLRILNYLELLNQFMPNAAVTFDDLPPEVRAALEARERCRAYELDLTRTHREREGNLLLDVFGFRRSTRETGWNFKGLLVILDDAVVYKLSSGQPSRERFELDRRPLGPLQEIDASIALPTPW
;
A
#
# COMPACT_ATOMS: atom_id res chain seq x y z
N MET A 1 -47.68 -21.91 -55.54
CA MET A 1 -46.54 -22.46 -54.78
C MET A 1 -45.71 -21.30 -54.26
N LYS A 2 -45.74 -21.10 -52.94
CA LYS A 2 -45.21 -19.94 -52.21
C LYS A 2 -44.08 -20.40 -51.28
N TYR A 3 -42.82 -20.40 -51.74
CA TYR A 3 -41.65 -20.65 -50.88
C TYR A 3 -40.44 -19.93 -51.46
N GLY A 4 -40.28 -18.63 -51.18
CA GLY A 4 -39.14 -17.88 -51.71
C GLY A 4 -38.78 -16.58 -50.98
N LEU A 5 -39.54 -16.19 -49.93
CA LEU A 5 -39.34 -14.89 -49.27
C LEU A 5 -39.31 -14.98 -47.73
N SER A 6 -39.14 -16.18 -47.16
CA SER A 6 -39.06 -16.38 -45.71
C SER A 6 -37.69 -16.85 -45.21
N MET A 7 -36.73 -17.11 -46.10
CA MET A 7 -35.45 -17.74 -45.75
C MET A 7 -34.26 -16.76 -45.62
N SER A 8 -34.50 -15.45 -45.72
CA SER A 8 -33.47 -14.41 -45.51
C SER A 8 -33.59 -13.67 -44.17
N PHE A 9 -34.70 -13.82 -43.45
CA PHE A 9 -34.85 -13.20 -42.12
C PHE A 9 -34.26 -14.06 -40.99
N ALA A 10 -34.09 -15.37 -41.21
CA ALA A 10 -33.55 -16.29 -40.21
C ALA A 10 -32.02 -16.18 -40.03
N THR A 11 -31.30 -15.69 -41.04
CA THR A 11 -29.83 -15.55 -41.00
C THR A 11 -29.36 -14.25 -40.33
N ALA A 12 -30.19 -13.22 -40.26
CA ALA A 12 -29.85 -11.96 -39.61
C ALA A 12 -29.92 -12.00 -38.07
N GLY A 13 -30.75 -12.89 -37.50
CA GLY A 13 -30.89 -13.03 -36.04
C GLY A 13 -29.71 -13.74 -35.37
N VAL A 14 -28.94 -14.55 -36.11
CA VAL A 14 -27.85 -15.37 -35.56
C VAL A 14 -26.53 -14.58 -35.41
N LEU A 15 -26.31 -13.53 -36.21
CA LEU A 15 -25.08 -12.73 -36.11
C LEU A 15 -25.04 -11.77 -34.90
N LEU A 16 -26.19 -11.43 -34.31
CA LEU A 16 -26.26 -10.48 -33.18
C LEU A 16 -25.90 -11.11 -31.82
N LEU A 17 -25.83 -12.43 -31.72
CA LEU A 17 -25.49 -13.13 -30.46
C LEU A 17 -23.98 -13.29 -30.21
N VAL A 18 -23.13 -12.94 -31.19
CA VAL A 18 -21.65 -13.07 -31.07
C VAL A 18 -20.97 -11.73 -30.74
N ALA A 19 -21.73 -10.63 -30.62
CA ALA A 19 -21.24 -9.39 -30.01
C ALA A 19 -21.23 -9.52 -28.47
N GLY A 20 -20.58 -10.58 -27.97
CA GLY A 20 -20.34 -10.80 -26.55
C GLY A 20 -19.45 -9.69 -26.00
N CYS A 21 -19.94 -8.99 -24.98
CA CYS A 21 -19.28 -7.88 -24.31
C CYS A 21 -17.84 -8.21 -23.94
N ARG A 22 -16.88 -7.45 -24.50
CA ARG A 22 -15.53 -7.34 -23.94
C ARG A 22 -15.63 -6.53 -22.65
N THR A 23 -16.00 -7.14 -21.53
CA THR A 23 -15.89 -6.48 -20.23
C THR A 23 -14.41 -6.30 -19.91
N PRO A 24 -13.92 -5.05 -19.77
CA PRO A 24 -12.55 -4.82 -19.34
C PRO A 24 -12.33 -5.47 -17.97
N LEU A 25 -11.18 -6.10 -17.79
CA LEU A 25 -10.80 -6.73 -16.52
C LEU A 25 -10.78 -5.66 -15.40
N PRO A 26 -11.25 -5.98 -14.19
CA PRO A 26 -11.25 -5.02 -13.10
C PRO A 26 -9.81 -4.75 -12.64
N VAL A 27 -9.40 -3.50 -12.76
CA VAL A 27 -8.15 -2.96 -12.21
C VAL A 27 -8.45 -2.34 -10.85
N SER A 28 -7.57 -2.55 -9.88
CA SER A 28 -7.66 -1.90 -8.56
C SER A 28 -6.36 -1.15 -8.28
N GLU A 29 -6.46 0.14 -7.96
CA GLU A 29 -5.32 0.95 -7.52
C GLU A 29 -5.50 1.28 -6.04
N GLN A 30 -4.45 1.10 -5.25
CA GLN A 30 -4.38 1.54 -3.86
C GLN A 30 -3.29 2.60 -3.76
N VAL A 31 -3.71 3.84 -3.55
CA VAL A 31 -2.81 5.00 -3.44
C VAL A 31 -2.95 5.63 -2.07
N THR A 32 -1.87 5.64 -1.31
CA THR A 32 -1.74 6.53 -0.15
C THR A 32 -1.67 7.97 -0.68
N ARG A 33 -2.72 8.77 -0.45
CA ARG A 33 -2.72 10.19 -0.84
C ARG A 33 -1.52 10.87 -0.20
N SER A 34 -0.70 11.53 -1.02
CA SER A 34 0.39 12.38 -0.60
C SER A 34 0.76 13.31 -1.76
N GLN A 35 1.56 14.33 -1.49
CA GLN A 35 2.07 15.23 -2.55
C GLN A 35 3.15 14.60 -3.43
N TRP A 36 3.67 13.42 -3.05
CA TRP A 36 4.74 12.72 -3.78
C TRP A 36 4.18 11.54 -4.56
N GLU A 37 4.15 11.67 -5.88
CA GLU A 37 3.60 10.65 -6.79
C GLU A 37 4.58 9.49 -7.05
N THR A 38 5.87 9.71 -6.79
CA THR A 38 6.95 8.75 -7.07
C THR A 38 7.91 8.59 -5.88
N PHE A 39 8.51 7.42 -5.76
CA PHE A 39 9.55 7.14 -4.76
C PHE A 39 10.69 8.16 -4.80
N ASP A 40 11.17 8.52 -6.00
CA ASP A 40 12.29 9.45 -6.16
C ASP A 40 11.94 10.87 -5.69
N SER A 41 10.70 11.31 -5.94
CA SER A 41 10.23 12.62 -5.46
C SER A 41 10.15 12.68 -3.93
N ALA A 42 9.65 11.61 -3.29
CA ALA A 42 9.60 11.51 -1.83
C ALA A 42 11.01 11.48 -1.23
N ARG A 43 11.91 10.66 -1.80
CA ARG A 43 13.31 10.57 -1.39
C ARG A 43 14.01 11.93 -1.49
N LYS A 44 13.88 12.63 -2.61
CA LYS A 44 14.50 13.95 -2.83
C LYS A 44 14.01 15.00 -1.83
N ALA A 45 12.71 15.02 -1.53
CA ALA A 45 12.19 15.92 -0.50
C ALA A 45 12.75 15.58 0.88
N PHE A 46 12.84 14.30 1.22
CA PHE A 46 13.41 13.85 2.48
C PHE A 46 14.93 14.14 2.59
N GLU A 47 15.65 14.10 1.48
CA GLU A 47 17.07 14.45 1.42
C GLU A 47 17.35 15.91 1.76
N GLN A 48 16.40 16.82 1.49
CA GLN A 48 16.51 18.25 1.83
C GLN A 48 16.48 18.52 3.33
N VAL A 49 15.94 17.60 4.13
CA VAL A 49 15.93 17.71 5.59
C VAL A 49 17.35 17.47 6.12
N VAL A 50 17.92 18.48 6.78
CA VAL A 50 19.28 18.42 7.35
C VAL A 50 19.18 18.43 8.88
N PRO A 51 19.54 17.31 9.54
CA PRO A 51 19.57 17.25 11.01
C PRO A 51 20.46 18.36 11.60
N GLY A 52 19.99 18.97 12.69
CA GLY A 52 20.62 20.09 13.37
C GLY A 52 20.42 21.46 12.70
N LYS A 53 19.76 21.53 11.54
CA LYS A 53 19.48 22.79 10.83
C LYS A 53 18.01 23.00 10.52
N THR A 54 17.31 21.94 10.11
CA THR A 54 15.89 22.03 9.73
C THR A 54 15.02 22.10 10.98
N THR A 55 14.12 23.09 11.02
CA THR A 55 13.13 23.29 12.09
C THR A 55 11.77 22.68 11.72
N CYS A 56 10.83 22.60 12.67
CA CYS A 56 9.47 22.18 12.34
C CYS A 56 8.80 23.15 11.36
N ASP A 57 9.12 24.44 11.41
CA ASP A 57 8.63 25.44 10.46
C ASP A 57 9.12 25.17 9.04
N ASP A 58 10.40 24.81 8.90
CA ASP A 58 10.97 24.39 7.61
C ASP A 58 10.31 23.10 7.11
N LEU A 59 10.07 22.12 8.00
CA LEU A 59 9.37 20.88 7.66
C LEU A 59 7.95 21.16 7.15
N ARG A 60 7.22 22.09 7.78
CA ARG A 60 5.91 22.52 7.31
C ARG A 60 6.00 23.15 5.92
N GLY A 61 6.99 24.00 5.67
CA GLY A 61 7.26 24.58 4.35
C GLY A 61 7.60 23.55 3.27
N MET A 62 8.19 22.41 3.66
CA MET A 62 8.50 21.28 2.77
C MET A 62 7.31 20.31 2.57
N GLY A 63 6.20 20.52 3.27
CA GLY A 63 5.03 19.63 3.26
C GLY A 63 5.19 18.37 4.11
N PHE A 64 6.03 18.42 5.14
CA PHE A 64 6.10 17.43 6.23
C PHE A 64 5.35 17.97 7.46
N ASP A 65 4.06 18.23 7.29
CA ASP A 65 3.20 18.76 8.34
C ASP A 65 2.12 17.75 8.71
N PRO A 66 2.08 17.24 9.96
CA PRO A 66 1.12 16.21 10.36
C PRO A 66 -0.34 16.67 10.29
N GLU A 67 -0.60 17.97 10.33
CA GLU A 67 -1.98 18.50 10.30
C GLU A 67 -2.54 18.60 8.88
N THR A 68 -1.69 18.85 7.89
CA THR A 68 -2.09 19.07 6.50
C THR A 68 -1.71 17.92 5.57
N THR A 69 -0.69 17.14 5.94
CA THR A 69 -0.14 16.06 5.13
C THR A 69 -0.76 14.73 5.53
N PRO A 70 -1.56 14.09 4.66
CA PRO A 70 -2.14 12.79 4.96
C PRO A 70 -1.04 11.73 5.12
N ASN A 71 -1.28 10.76 6.01
CA ASN A 71 -0.39 9.61 6.27
C ASN A 71 0.98 9.99 6.85
N LEU A 72 1.07 11.14 7.49
CA LEU A 72 2.16 11.51 8.38
C LEU A 72 1.69 11.34 9.83
N ARG A 73 2.42 10.54 10.62
CA ARG A 73 2.08 10.22 12.01
C ARG A 73 3.05 10.90 12.95
N ILE A 74 2.53 11.42 14.07
CA ILE A 74 3.35 11.89 15.18
C ILE A 74 3.54 10.74 16.15
N LEU A 75 4.79 10.39 16.41
CA LEU A 75 5.19 9.41 17.42
C LEU A 75 5.68 10.12 18.67
N ASN A 76 5.26 9.62 19.83
CA ASN A 76 5.81 10.07 21.11
C ASN A 76 7.13 9.32 21.45
N TYR A 77 7.78 9.71 22.55
CA TYR A 77 9.05 9.09 22.96
C TYR A 77 8.95 7.59 23.25
N LEU A 78 7.80 7.07 23.71
CA LEU A 78 7.61 5.64 24.00
C LEU A 78 7.47 4.83 22.71
N GLU A 79 6.71 5.34 21.75
CA GLU A 79 6.58 4.73 20.42
C GLU A 79 7.91 4.74 19.69
N LEU A 80 8.65 5.86 19.75
CA LEU A 80 9.99 5.97 19.20
C LEU A 80 10.96 4.97 19.86
N LEU A 81 10.91 4.85 21.19
CA LEU A 81 11.73 3.89 21.94
C LEU A 81 11.47 2.46 21.47
N ASN A 82 10.19 2.06 21.34
CA ASN A 82 9.82 0.73 20.87
C ASN A 82 10.28 0.47 19.42
N GLN A 83 10.36 1.50 18.59
CA GLN A 83 10.83 1.39 17.22
C GLN A 83 12.35 1.16 17.13
N PHE A 84 13.13 1.81 18.00
CA PHE A 84 14.59 1.63 18.05
C PHE A 84 15.05 0.44 18.90
N MET A 85 14.26 0.04 19.90
CA MET A 85 14.54 -1.07 20.80
C MET A 85 13.41 -2.12 20.75
N PRO A 86 13.24 -2.83 19.62
CA PRO A 86 12.14 -3.81 19.46
C PRO A 86 12.34 -5.07 20.31
N ASN A 87 13.54 -5.32 20.82
CA ASN A 87 13.88 -6.45 21.66
C ASN A 87 14.92 -6.07 22.73
N ALA A 88 15.10 -6.94 23.72
CA ALA A 88 16.04 -6.70 24.83
C ALA A 88 17.52 -6.84 24.46
N ALA A 89 17.85 -7.21 23.22
CA ALA A 89 19.25 -7.34 22.78
C ALA A 89 19.85 -5.99 22.35
N VAL A 90 19.01 -5.04 21.93
CA VAL A 90 19.43 -3.66 21.66
C VAL A 90 19.33 -2.89 22.97
N THR A 91 20.45 -2.31 23.41
CA THR A 91 20.51 -1.50 24.63
C THR A 91 20.45 -0.01 24.28
N PHE A 92 20.20 0.82 25.29
CA PHE A 92 20.13 2.27 25.09
C PHE A 92 21.45 2.86 24.54
N ASP A 93 22.59 2.26 24.88
CA ASP A 93 23.90 2.73 24.44
C ASP A 93 24.18 2.42 22.97
N ASP A 94 23.47 1.46 22.37
CA ASP A 94 23.60 1.08 20.95
C ASP A 94 22.88 2.07 20.01
N LEU A 95 22.04 2.96 20.56
CA LEU A 95 21.36 3.98 19.75
C LEU A 95 22.32 5.11 19.34
N PRO A 96 22.06 5.75 18.18
CA PRO A 96 22.76 6.97 17.80
C PRO A 96 22.68 8.03 18.90
N PRO A 97 23.77 8.78 19.17
CA PRO A 97 23.84 9.72 20.29
C PRO A 97 22.74 10.80 20.22
N GLU A 98 22.34 11.21 19.01
CA GLU A 98 21.28 12.18 18.80
C GLU A 98 19.91 11.65 19.22
N VAL A 99 19.65 10.37 18.94
CA VAL A 99 18.39 9.70 19.32
C VAL A 99 18.35 9.47 20.83
N ARG A 100 19.49 9.10 21.45
CA ARG A 100 19.58 8.99 22.91
C ARG A 100 19.24 10.31 23.61
N ALA A 101 19.89 11.39 23.16
CA ALA A 101 19.64 12.72 23.71
C ALA A 101 18.16 13.14 23.55
N ALA A 102 17.53 12.78 22.43
CA ALA A 102 16.11 13.01 22.24
C ALA A 102 15.26 12.20 23.23
N LEU A 103 15.47 10.88 23.32
CA LEU A 103 14.71 10.00 24.21
C LEU A 103 14.86 10.38 25.70
N GLU A 104 16.04 10.84 26.11
CA GLU A 104 16.29 11.38 27.46
C GLU A 104 15.44 12.61 27.77
N ALA A 105 15.09 13.40 26.75
CA ALA A 105 14.28 14.61 26.87
C ALA A 105 12.77 14.35 26.97
N ARG A 106 12.31 13.10 26.85
CA ARG A 106 10.92 12.63 27.08
C ARG A 106 9.88 13.41 26.27
N GLU A 107 9.02 14.19 26.92
CA GLU A 107 7.90 14.92 26.30
C GLU A 107 8.35 15.94 25.23
N ARG A 108 9.62 16.37 25.29
CA ARG A 108 10.20 17.28 24.28
C ARG A 108 10.65 16.54 23.01
N CYS A 109 10.68 15.21 23.05
CA CYS A 109 11.02 14.35 21.93
C CYS A 109 9.77 13.86 21.23
N ARG A 110 9.71 14.16 19.94
CA ARG A 110 8.65 13.72 19.04
C ARG A 110 9.30 13.17 17.79
N ALA A 111 8.61 12.29 17.07
CA ALA A 111 9.06 11.90 15.75
C ALA A 111 7.93 11.98 14.74
N TYR A 112 8.27 12.31 13.49
CA TYR A 112 7.34 12.25 12.37
C TYR A 112 7.65 11.01 11.55
N GLU A 113 6.68 10.10 11.47
CA GLU A 113 6.71 8.90 10.65
C GLU A 113 5.88 9.13 9.39
N LEU A 114 6.54 9.04 8.24
CA LEU A 114 5.93 9.12 6.93
C LEU A 114 5.84 7.72 6.33
N ASP A 115 4.65 7.27 5.96
CA ASP A 115 4.44 5.98 5.30
C ASP A 115 3.69 6.15 3.98
N LEU A 116 4.43 6.21 2.88
CA LEU A 116 3.90 6.33 1.53
C LEU A 116 3.89 4.98 0.86
N THR A 117 2.73 4.55 0.39
CA THR A 117 2.60 3.32 -0.38
C THR A 117 1.75 3.58 -1.61
N ARG A 118 2.25 3.19 -2.78
CA ARG A 118 1.47 3.21 -4.02
C ARG A 118 1.56 1.84 -4.67
N THR A 119 0.41 1.18 -4.78
CA THR A 119 0.32 -0.16 -5.34
C THR A 119 -0.75 -0.17 -6.44
N HIS A 120 -0.33 -0.54 -7.64
CA HIS A 120 -1.19 -0.82 -8.77
C HIS A 120 -1.36 -2.34 -8.92
N ARG A 121 -2.60 -2.80 -8.86
CA ARG A 121 -2.94 -4.22 -8.93
C ARG A 121 -3.75 -4.48 -10.19
N GLU A 122 -3.13 -5.18 -11.13
CA GLU A 122 -3.74 -5.59 -12.39
C GLU A 122 -4.10 -7.08 -12.32
N ARG A 123 -5.33 -7.40 -12.74
CA ARG A 123 -5.81 -8.78 -12.79
C ARG A 123 -5.54 -9.34 -14.19
N GLU A 124 -4.74 -10.40 -14.25
CA GLU A 124 -4.42 -11.10 -15.50
C GLU A 124 -5.22 -12.42 -15.52
N GLY A 125 -6.24 -12.56 -16.37
CA GLY A 125 -7.05 -13.78 -16.37
C GLY A 125 -8.12 -13.88 -17.46
N ASN A 126 -8.54 -15.10 -17.75
CA ASN A 126 -9.65 -15.40 -18.65
C ASN A 126 -10.96 -15.42 -17.85
N LEU A 127 -11.90 -14.52 -18.16
CA LEU A 127 -13.17 -14.33 -17.43
C LEU A 127 -13.94 -15.63 -17.17
N LEU A 128 -13.89 -16.60 -18.09
CA LEU A 128 -14.61 -17.87 -17.94
C LEU A 128 -14.03 -18.75 -16.82
N LEU A 129 -12.71 -18.78 -16.64
CA LEU A 129 -12.08 -19.55 -15.55
C LEU A 129 -12.16 -18.81 -14.20
N ASP A 130 -12.26 -17.48 -14.24
CA ASP A 130 -12.35 -16.61 -13.07
C ASP A 130 -13.79 -16.56 -12.50
N VAL A 131 -14.83 -16.65 -13.36
CA VAL A 131 -16.24 -16.74 -12.93
C VAL A 131 -16.55 -18.05 -12.19
N PHE A 132 -15.90 -19.16 -12.55
CA PHE A 132 -16.00 -20.42 -11.81
C PHE A 132 -14.97 -20.52 -10.66
N GLY A 133 -14.16 -19.48 -10.43
CA GLY A 133 -13.20 -19.39 -9.33
C GLY A 133 -11.94 -20.25 -9.46
N PHE A 134 -11.71 -20.95 -10.59
CA PHE A 134 -10.69 -21.98 -10.67
C PHE A 134 -9.25 -21.46 -10.65
N ARG A 135 -9.01 -20.26 -11.21
CA ARG A 135 -7.66 -19.68 -11.30
C ARG A 135 -7.72 -18.17 -11.40
N ARG A 136 -7.08 -17.50 -10.46
CA ARG A 136 -6.92 -16.04 -10.38
C ARG A 136 -5.43 -15.71 -10.39
N SER A 137 -4.97 -14.93 -11.38
CA SER A 137 -3.60 -14.40 -11.41
C SER A 137 -3.65 -12.90 -11.23
N THR A 138 -2.91 -12.40 -10.26
CA THR A 138 -2.83 -10.97 -9.96
C THR A 138 -1.39 -10.52 -10.00
N ARG A 139 -1.12 -9.46 -10.77
CA ARG A 139 0.17 -8.76 -10.77
C ARG A 139 0.03 -7.47 -9.96
N GLU A 140 0.79 -7.36 -8.89
CA GLU A 140 0.93 -6.12 -8.14
C GLU A 140 2.25 -5.46 -8.50
N THR A 141 2.19 -4.19 -8.87
CA THR A 141 3.36 -3.33 -9.10
C THR A 141 3.23 -2.11 -8.20
N GLY A 142 4.35 -1.55 -7.73
CA GLY A 142 4.25 -0.39 -6.84
C GLY A 142 5.58 0.04 -6.26
N TRP A 143 5.50 1.01 -5.36
CA TRP A 143 6.61 1.49 -4.56
C TRP A 143 6.14 1.83 -3.15
N ASN A 144 7.06 1.78 -2.20
CA ASN A 144 6.81 2.31 -0.86
C ASN A 144 8.01 3.10 -0.35
N PHE A 145 7.72 4.13 0.43
CA PHE A 145 8.72 4.97 1.07
C PHE A 145 8.32 5.17 2.52
N LYS A 146 9.24 4.87 3.43
CA LYS A 146 9.08 5.06 4.87
C LYS A 146 10.15 6.03 5.37
N GLY A 147 9.74 7.16 5.92
CA GLY A 147 10.63 8.16 6.50
C GLY A 147 10.37 8.32 7.99
N LEU A 148 11.41 8.55 8.77
CA LEU A 148 11.36 8.85 10.19
C LEU A 148 12.24 10.07 10.47
N LEU A 149 11.64 11.11 11.02
CA LEU A 149 12.32 12.31 11.49
C LEU A 149 12.19 12.39 13.00
N VAL A 150 13.30 12.42 13.72
CA VAL A 150 13.30 12.64 15.17
C VAL A 150 13.50 14.12 15.43
N ILE A 151 12.63 14.69 16.25
CA ILE A 151 12.55 16.10 16.56
C ILE A 151 12.74 16.25 18.06
N LEU A 152 13.65 17.13 18.44
CA LEU A 152 13.86 17.55 19.83
C LEU A 152 13.51 19.03 19.92
N ASP A 153 12.54 19.34 20.78
CA ASP A 153 11.91 20.65 20.89
C ASP A 153 11.28 21.06 19.54
N ASP A 154 12.05 21.78 18.72
CA ASP A 154 11.65 22.32 17.42
C ASP A 154 12.63 22.01 16.26
N ALA A 155 13.72 21.28 16.56
CA ALA A 155 14.75 20.97 15.57
C ALA A 155 14.79 19.47 15.26
N VAL A 156 14.99 19.14 13.97
CA VAL A 156 15.25 17.77 13.55
C VAL A 156 16.63 17.37 14.02
N VAL A 157 16.74 16.34 14.87
CA VAL A 157 18.03 15.85 15.40
C VAL A 157 18.51 14.58 14.72
N TYR A 158 17.60 13.79 14.15
CA TYR A 158 17.96 12.56 13.46
C TYR A 158 16.99 12.29 12.31
N LYS A 159 17.48 11.65 11.25
CA LYS A 159 16.65 11.24 10.10
C LYS A 159 16.99 9.82 9.66
N LEU A 160 15.96 9.07 9.28
CA LEU A 160 16.08 7.75 8.72
C LEU A 160 15.07 7.57 7.59
N SER A 161 15.49 7.03 6.46
CA SER A 161 14.61 6.70 5.34
C SER A 161 14.83 5.27 4.88
N SER A 162 13.75 4.61 4.48
CA SER A 162 13.75 3.27 3.92
C SER A 162 12.64 3.13 2.88
N GLY A 163 12.58 2.01 2.18
CA GLY A 163 11.52 1.73 1.22
C GLY A 163 12.00 0.90 0.05
N GLN A 164 11.10 0.62 -0.88
CA GLN A 164 11.34 -0.15 -2.09
C GLN A 164 10.95 0.71 -3.31
N PRO A 165 11.91 1.08 -4.17
CA PRO A 165 11.64 1.91 -5.34
C PRO A 165 10.81 1.17 -6.40
N SER A 166 10.93 -0.15 -6.45
CA SER A 166 10.13 -1.01 -7.31
C SER A 166 9.78 -2.30 -6.55
N ARG A 167 8.48 -2.57 -6.45
CA ARG A 167 7.92 -3.79 -5.87
C ARG A 167 7.05 -4.44 -6.94
N GLU A 168 7.41 -5.67 -7.32
CA GLU A 168 6.62 -6.50 -8.22
C GLU A 168 6.26 -7.80 -7.51
N ARG A 169 4.98 -8.15 -7.48
CA ARG A 169 4.49 -9.38 -6.86
C ARG A 169 3.53 -10.08 -7.80
N PHE A 170 3.77 -11.37 -7.99
CA PHE A 170 2.90 -12.27 -8.73
C PHE A 170 2.18 -13.17 -7.74
N GLU A 171 0.85 -13.09 -7.72
CA GLU A 171 0.02 -13.95 -6.88
C GLU A 171 -0.88 -14.81 -7.77
N LEU A 172 -0.68 -16.13 -7.69
CA LEU A 172 -1.48 -17.10 -8.43
C LEU A 172 -2.33 -17.90 -7.45
N ASP A 173 -3.59 -17.51 -7.31
CA ASP A 173 -4.58 -18.26 -6.53
C ASP A 173 -5.24 -19.31 -7.44
N ARG A 174 -5.19 -20.59 -7.05
CA ARG A 174 -5.82 -21.70 -7.77
C ARG A 174 -6.82 -22.37 -6.83
N ARG A 175 -8.11 -22.28 -7.14
CA ARG A 175 -9.18 -22.91 -6.36
C ARG A 175 -9.83 -24.01 -7.19
N PRO A 176 -9.24 -25.22 -7.23
CA PRO A 176 -9.68 -26.28 -8.13
C PRO A 176 -11.13 -26.74 -7.91
N LEU A 177 -11.75 -26.42 -6.77
CA LEU A 177 -13.14 -26.80 -6.43
C LEU A 177 -14.16 -25.65 -6.51
N GLY A 178 -13.74 -24.44 -6.91
CA GLY A 178 -14.65 -23.29 -7.05
C GLY A 178 -15.34 -22.86 -5.73
N PRO A 179 -16.47 -22.14 -5.78
CA PRO A 179 -17.14 -21.57 -4.60
C PRO A 179 -17.65 -22.59 -3.57
N LEU A 180 -17.63 -23.89 -3.88
CA LEU A 180 -18.00 -24.96 -2.95
C LEU A 180 -16.97 -25.13 -1.81
N GLN A 181 -15.74 -24.61 -1.95
CA GLN A 181 -14.72 -24.64 -0.89
C GLN A 181 -14.97 -23.67 0.26
N GLU A 182 -15.73 -22.58 0.06
CA GLU A 182 -16.04 -21.61 1.15
C GLU A 182 -17.18 -22.09 2.06
N ILE A 183 -18.03 -22.99 1.58
CA ILE A 183 -19.16 -23.54 2.35
C ILE A 183 -18.65 -24.38 3.53
N ASP A 184 -17.49 -25.03 3.42
CA ASP A 184 -16.89 -25.85 4.48
C ASP A 184 -16.32 -25.02 5.64
N ALA A 185 -15.93 -23.76 5.42
CA ALA A 185 -15.40 -22.89 6.49
C ALA A 185 -16.52 -22.21 7.32
N SER A 186 -17.69 -21.98 6.72
CA SER A 186 -18.87 -21.48 7.44
C SER A 186 -19.62 -22.54 8.26
N ILE A 187 -19.30 -23.82 8.04
CA ILE A 187 -19.77 -24.95 8.87
C ILE A 187 -18.63 -25.37 9.81
N ALA A 188 -18.00 -24.40 10.46
CA ALA A 188 -17.36 -24.70 11.73
C ALA A 188 -18.49 -25.02 12.72
N LEU A 189 -18.73 -26.32 12.92
CA LEU A 189 -19.58 -26.82 13.99
C LEU A 189 -19.18 -26.11 15.30
N PRO A 190 -20.12 -25.68 16.15
CA PRO A 190 -19.78 -25.21 17.48
C PRO A 190 -18.99 -26.33 18.15
N THR A 191 -17.71 -26.10 18.42
CA THR A 191 -16.90 -27.02 19.21
C THR A 191 -17.55 -27.12 20.58
N PRO A 192 -17.99 -28.31 21.02
CA PRO A 192 -18.35 -28.48 22.41
C PRO A 192 -17.03 -28.64 23.18
N TRP A 193 -16.80 -27.70 24.10
CA TRP A 193 -15.78 -27.66 25.17
C TRP A 193 -14.30 -27.67 24.75
#